data_AF-A0A1Q3WGY2-F1
#
_entry.id   AF-A0A1Q3WGY2-F1
#
_cell.length_a   1.000
_cell.length_b   1.000
_cell.length_c   1.000
_cell.angle_alpha   90.00
_cell.angle_beta   90.00
_cell.angle_gamma   90.00
#
_symmetry.space_group_name_H-M   'P 1'
#
loop_
_entity.id
_entity.type
_entity.pdbx_description
1 polymer ?
#
loop_
_entity_poly.entity_id
_entity_poly.type
_entity_poly.pdbx_seq_one_letter_code
_entity_poly.pdbx_strand_id
1 'polypeptide(L)' 'MQPTDFTKLPAEQQLDTLYFAGDILANRYEGDNIFLLYNLRDFYVELRYDAYNNQLNQVSAFRGTDKLEPYLPYLVD' A
#
# COMPACT_ATOMS: atom_id res chain seq x y z
N MET A 1 4.28 -10.91 10.64
CA MET A 1 5.30 -9.85 10.38
C MET A 1 4.75 -8.56 10.95
N GLN A 2 5.56 -7.73 11.62
CA GLN A 2 5.10 -6.40 12.06
C GLN A 2 5.29 -5.38 10.92
N PRO A 3 4.48 -4.30 10.85
CA PRO A 3 4.68 -3.23 9.87
C PRO A 3 6.12 -2.69 9.84
N THR A 4 6.74 -2.55 11.01
CA THR A 4 8.13 -2.08 11.15
C THR A 4 9.17 -3.06 10.63
N ASP A 5 8.88 -4.36 10.63
CA ASP A 5 9.77 -5.38 10.07
C ASP A 5 9.70 -5.33 8.54
N PHE A 6 8.48 -5.19 8.01
CA PHE A 6 8.22 -5.05 6.58
C PHE A 6 8.94 -3.83 5.98
N THR A 7 8.81 -2.65 6.61
CA THR A 7 9.43 -1.42 6.09
C THR A 7 10.97 -1.42 6.15
N LYS A 8 11.59 -2.38 6.82
CA LYS A 8 13.05 -2.56 6.86
C LYS A 8 13.56 -3.45 5.74
N LEU A 9 12.69 -4.16 5.03
CA LEU A 9 13.08 -4.96 3.87
C LEU A 9 13.58 -4.05 2.75
N PRO A 10 14.49 -4.51 1.88
CA PRO A 10 14.80 -3.83 0.62
C PRO A 10 13.52 -3.56 -0.19
N ALA A 11 13.48 -2.47 -0.94
CA ALA A 11 12.29 -2.06 -1.69
C ALA A 11 11.76 -3.16 -2.63
N GLU A 12 12.65 -3.87 -3.32
CA GLU A 12 12.29 -5.01 -4.18
C GLU A 12 11.61 -6.13 -3.38
N GLN A 13 12.12 -6.47 -2.20
CA GLN A 13 11.52 -7.50 -1.34
C GLN A 13 10.18 -7.06 -0.75
N GLN A 14 10.00 -5.76 -0.46
CA GLN A 14 8.71 -5.22 -0.05
C GLN A 14 7.67 -5.44 -1.16
N LEU A 15 8.03 -5.05 -2.39
CA LEU A 15 7.16 -5.20 -3.57
C LEU A 15 6.85 -6.66 -3.87
N ASP A 16 7.86 -7.54 -3.90
CA ASP A 16 7.67 -8.98 -4.08
C ASP A 16 6.73 -9.54 -3.01
N THR A 17 6.94 -9.19 -1.75
CA THR A 17 6.06 -9.65 -0.66
C THR A 17 4.62 -9.21 -0.88
N LEU A 18 4.38 -7.97 -1.32
CA LEU A 18 3.03 -7.49 -1.62
C LEU A 18 2.42 -8.18 -2.84
N TYR A 19 3.19 -8.40 -3.90
CA TYR A 19 2.70 -9.04 -5.12
C TYR A 19 2.39 -10.54 -4.93
N PHE A 20 3.14 -11.23 -4.07
CA PHE A 20 2.94 -12.67 -3.83
C PHE A 20 2.03 -13.00 -2.66
N ALA A 21 1.98 -12.16 -1.62
CA ALA A 21 1.28 -12.46 -0.38
C ALA A 21 0.28 -11.39 0.07
N GLY A 22 0.22 -10.24 -0.60
CA GLY A 22 -0.72 -9.17 -0.31
C GLY A 22 -1.95 -9.24 -1.20
N ASP A 23 -3.11 -8.89 -0.63
CA ASP A 23 -4.35 -8.71 -1.35
C ASP A 23 -4.53 -7.22 -1.66
N ILE A 24 -4.73 -6.87 -2.93
CA ILE A 24 -5.07 -5.50 -3.31
C ILE A 24 -6.50 -5.23 -2.86
N LEU A 25 -6.68 -4.24 -1.99
CA LEU A 25 -7.99 -3.82 -1.51
C LEU A 25 -8.58 -2.69 -2.35
N ALA A 26 -7.76 -1.71 -2.70
CA ALA A 26 -8.23 -0.52 -3.41
C ALA A 26 -7.08 0.19 -4.13
N ASN A 27 -7.47 0.97 -5.14
CA ASN A 27 -6.62 1.92 -5.82
C ASN A 27 -7.31 3.29 -5.79
N ARG A 28 -6.55 4.33 -5.39
CA ARG A 28 -7.01 5.71 -5.39
C ARG A 28 -6.05 6.57 -6.20
N TYR A 29 -6.61 7.52 -6.95
CA TYR A 29 -5.87 8.51 -7.71
C TYR A 29 -6.07 9.88 -7.09
N GLU A 30 -4.98 10.58 -6.75
CA GLU A 30 -5.04 11.97 -6.26
C GLU A 30 -3.95 12.82 -6.91
N GLY A 31 -4.40 13.75 -7.77
CA GLY A 31 -3.51 14.59 -8.57
C GLY A 31 -2.51 13.73 -9.36
N ASP A 32 -1.23 13.98 -9.12
CA ASP A 32 -0.12 13.34 -9.82
C ASP A 32 0.31 12.00 -9.19
N ASN A 33 -0.48 11.46 -8.27
CA ASN A 33 -0.13 10.28 -7.50
C ASN A 33 -1.16 9.16 -7.63
N ILE A 34 -0.66 7.93 -7.67
CA ILE A 34 -1.45 6.70 -7.60
C ILE A 34 -1.16 6.04 -6.26
N PHE A 35 -2.21 5.67 -5.55
CA PHE A 35 -2.11 5.02 -4.25
C PHE A 35 -2.72 3.62 -4.30
N LEU A 36 -1.92 2.59 -4.03
CA LEU A 36 -2.37 1.21 -3.94
C LEU A 36 -2.42 0.78 -2.48
N LEU A 37 -3.59 0.34 -2.04
CA LEU A 37 -3.78 -0.21 -0.71
C LEU A 37 -3.79 -1.74 -0.77
N TYR A 38 -2.87 -2.35 -0.04
CA TYR A 38 -2.76 -3.78 0.16
C TYR A 38 -3.17 -4.15 1.58
N ASN A 39 -3.79 -5.31 1.72
CA ASN A 39 -3.85 -6.06 2.96
C ASN A 39 -2.74 -7.12 2.95
N LEU A 40 -1.85 -7.09 3.94
CA LEU A 40 -0.83 -8.11 4.17
C LEU A 40 -1.11 -8.84 5.48
N ARG A 41 -2.18 -9.64 5.46
CA ARG A 41 -2.73 -10.42 6.59
C ARG A 41 -3.21 -9.57 7.77
N ASP A 42 -2.26 -9.12 8.59
CA ASP A 42 -2.51 -8.51 9.90
C ASP A 42 -2.30 -6.99 9.90
N PHE A 43 -1.97 -6.41 8.75
CA PHE A 43 -1.72 -4.98 8.58
C PHE A 43 -1.90 -4.56 7.12
N TYR A 44 -2.03 -3.26 6.92
CA TYR A 44 -2.18 -2.64 5.61
C TYR A 44 -0.87 -2.04 5.13
N VAL A 45 -0.69 -2.01 3.82
CA VAL A 45 0.43 -1.32 3.16
C VAL A 45 -0.11 -0.42 2.07
N GLU A 46 0.26 0.86 2.13
CA GLU A 46 -0.02 1.84 1.09
C GLU A 46 1.26 2.09 0.29
N LEU A 47 1.17 1.87 -1.02
CA LEU A 47 2.18 2.30 -1.98
C LEU A 47 1.73 3.60 -2.62
N ARG A 48 2.64 4.56 -2.71
CA ARG A 48 2.42 5.82 -3.43
C ARG A 48 3.36 5.89 -4.62
N TYR A 49 2.79 5.93 -5.82
CA TYR A 49 3.51 6.10 -7.07
C TYR A 49 3.31 7.50 -7.64
N ASP A 50 4.32 7.97 -8.36
CA ASP A 50 4.19 9.05 -9.33
C ASP A 50 3.43 8.53 -10.57
N ALA A 51 2.32 9.18 -10.92
CA ALA A 51 1.44 8.74 -12.00
C ALA A 51 2.06 8.88 -13.40
N TYR A 52 3.05 9.75 -13.57
CA TYR A 52 3.65 10.06 -14.87
C TYR A 52 4.85 9.18 -15.18
N ASN A 53 5.69 8.93 -14.18
CA ASN A 53 6.95 8.21 -14.34
C ASN A 53 6.90 6.78 -13.77
N ASN A 54 5.77 6.38 -13.19
CA ASN A 54 5.57 5.07 -12.55
C ASN A 54 6.63 4.76 -11.47
N GLN A 55 7.12 5.80 -10.80
CA GLN A 55 8.14 5.69 -9.77
C GLN A 55 7.49 5.51 -8.40
N LEU A 56 7.94 4.52 -7.63
CA LEU A 56 7.51 4.35 -6.25
C LEU A 56 8.14 5.44 -5.38
N ASN A 57 7.32 6.35 -4.87
CA ASN A 57 7.74 7.48 -4.05
C ASN A 57 7.76 7.14 -2.56
N GLN A 58 6.80 6.33 -2.09
CA GLN A 58 6.67 6.01 -0.68
C GLN A 58 6.00 4.66 -0.43
N VAL A 59 6.43 4.00 0.64
CA VAL A 59 5.77 2.82 1.21
C VAL A 59 5.43 3.11 2.68
N SER A 60 4.17 2.92 3.04
CA SER A 60 3.68 3.10 4.41
C SER A 60 2.98 1.83 4.89
N ALA A 61 3.37 1.31 6.05
CA ALA A 61 2.72 0.13 6.65
C ALA A 61 2.06 0.51 7.99
N PHE A 62 0.83 0.04 8.24
CA PHE A 62 0.04 0.42 9.41
C PHE A 62 -1.02 -0.63 9.77
N ARG A 63 -1.46 -0.68 11.04
CA ARG A 63 -2.50 -1.63 11.51
C ARG A 63 -3.88 -1.03 11.76
N GLY A 64 -3.93 0.26 12.05
CA GLY A 64 -5.18 0.95 12.37
C GLY A 64 -6.02 1.21 11.13
N THR A 65 -7.31 1.45 11.34
CA THR A 65 -8.24 1.86 10.27
C THR A 65 -8.20 3.36 9.99
N ASP A 66 -7.47 4.14 10.79
CA ASP A 66 -7.43 5.61 10.70
C ASP A 66 -6.97 6.13 9.33
N LYS A 67 -6.18 5.34 8.60
CA LYS A 67 -5.71 5.67 7.25
C LYS A 67 -6.57 5.08 6.13
N LEU A 68 -7.63 4.35 6.46
CA LEU A 68 -8.55 3.74 5.50
C LEU A 68 -9.67 4.68 5.08
N GLU A 69 -9.92 5.77 5.82
CA GLU A 69 -11.00 6.72 5.52
C GLU A 69 -10.97 7.19 4.05
N PRO A 70 -9.81 7.57 3.47
CA PRO A 70 -9.74 7.98 2.06
C PRO A 70 -9.97 6.83 1.06
N TYR A 71 -9.98 5.58 1.52
CA TYR A 71 -10.23 4.39 0.71
C TYR A 71 -11.67 3.88 0.78
N LEU A 72 -12.47 4.33 1.76
CA LEU A 72 -13.85 3.85 1.95
C LEU A 72 -14.71 3.86 0.67
N PRO A 73 -14.64 4.87 -0.22
CA PRO A 73 -15.42 4.87 -1.46
C PRO A 73 -15.00 3.81 -2.49
N TYR A 74 -13.80 3.23 -2.32
CA TYR A 74 -13.16 2.31 -3.27
C TYR A 74 -13.08 0.88 -2.75
N LEU A 75 -13.36 0.66 -1.46
CA LEU A 75 -13.50 -0.67 -0.88
C LEU A 75 -14.83 -1.25 -1.37
N VAL A 76 -14.76 -2.33 -2.13
CA VAL A 76 -15.93 -3.03 -2.65
C VAL A 76 -16.45 -4.02 -1.60
N ASP A 77 -17.77 -4.14 -1.46
CA ASP A 77 -18.43 -5.22 -0.71
C ASP A 77 -18.25 -6.59 -1.37
#